data_AF-A0A0B7AQ94-F1
#
_entry.id   AF-A0A0B7AQ94-F1
#
_cell.length_a   1.000
_cell.length_b   1.000
_cell.length_c   1.000
_cell.angle_alpha   90.00
_cell.angle_beta   90.00
_cell.angle_gamma   90.00
#
_symmetry.space_group_name_H-M   'P 1'
#
loop_
_entity.id
_entity.type
_entity.pdbx_description
1 polymer ?
#
loop_
_entity_poly.entity_id
_entity_poly.type
_entity_poly.pdbx_seq_one_letter_code
_entity_poly.pdbx_strand_id
1 'polypeptide(L)'
;DRACSFLPKEMSSQCVSLVDQYGPLIIQMLLQELQPDVVCAVLKFCTGKQQAASQVKFQSKLVSQPNDNCQVCKLVVTYLNTFLKKNATEAEIQAL
;
A
#
# COMPACT_ATOMS: atom_id res chain seq x y z
N ASP A 1 -7.42 10.63 14.55
CA ASP A 1 -7.48 11.44 15.78
C ASP A 1 -6.34 11.18 16.79
N ARG A 2 -5.97 9.94 17.14
CA ARG A 2 -4.84 9.62 18.06
C ARG A 2 -3.49 10.13 17.57
N ALA A 3 -3.23 10.16 16.26
CA ALA A 3 -1.99 10.69 15.72
C ALA A 3 -1.75 12.17 16.13
N CYS A 4 -2.83 12.94 16.28
CA CYS A 4 -2.78 14.34 16.71
C CYS A 4 -2.47 14.52 18.20
N SER A 5 -2.52 13.44 19.00
CA SER A 5 -2.14 13.47 20.42
C SER A 5 -0.63 13.51 20.65
N PHE A 6 0.17 13.20 19.62
CA PHE A 6 1.63 13.32 19.67
C PHE A 6 2.13 14.75 19.42
N LEU A 7 1.24 15.66 19.00
CA LEU A 7 1.56 17.06 18.77
C LEU A 7 1.32 17.91 20.03
N PRO A 8 2.02 19.05 20.19
CA PRO A 8 1.69 20.04 21.21
C PRO A 8 0.22 20.44 21.15
N LYS A 9 -0.36 20.78 22.31
CA LYS A 9 -1.80 21.09 22.45
C LYS A 9 -2.25 22.20 21.50
N GLU A 10 -1.38 23.17 21.25
CA GLU A 10 -1.62 24.33 20.39
C GLU A 10 -1.86 23.93 18.93
N MET A 11 -1.28 22.81 18.49
CA MET A 11 -1.39 22.30 17.11
C MET A 11 -2.37 21.14 16.98
N SER A 12 -2.77 20.54 18.10
CA SER A 12 -3.62 19.35 18.10
C SER A 12 -4.96 19.64 17.40
N SER A 13 -5.62 20.76 17.69
CA SER A 13 -6.90 21.12 17.05
C SER A 13 -6.78 21.31 15.53
N GLN A 14 -5.69 21.93 15.06
CA GLN A 14 -5.44 22.09 13.62
C GLN A 14 -5.12 20.75 12.95
N CYS A 15 -4.39 19.87 13.63
CA CYS A 15 -4.13 18.51 13.17
C CYS A 15 -5.43 17.73 13.00
N VAL A 16 -6.32 17.76 14.00
CA VAL A 16 -7.61 17.05 13.92
C VAL A 16 -8.40 17.56 12.72
N SER A 17 -8.51 18.87 12.54
CA SER A 17 -9.21 19.45 11.40
C SER A 17 -8.61 19.04 10.05
N LEU A 18 -7.28 18.91 9.95
CA LEU A 18 -6.61 18.44 8.74
C LEU A 18 -6.81 16.95 8.48
N VAL A 19 -6.75 16.14 9.53
CA VAL A 19 -6.98 14.69 9.45
C VAL A 19 -8.42 14.41 9.06
N ASP A 20 -9.39 15.14 9.62
CA ASP A 20 -10.80 15.00 9.27
C ASP A 20 -11.07 15.42 7.81
N GLN A 21 -10.43 16.49 7.35
CA GLN A 21 -10.64 17.03 6.01
C GLN A 21 -9.94 16.22 4.91
N TYR A 22 -8.70 15.80 5.14
CA TYR A 22 -7.85 15.20 4.10
C TYR A 22 -7.53 13.73 4.34
N GLY A 23 -7.64 13.24 5.58
CA GLY A 23 -7.39 11.84 5.92
C GLY A 23 -8.15 10.87 5.03
N PRO A 24 -9.48 11.00 4.82
CA PRO A 24 -10.24 10.08 4.00
C PRO A 24 -9.76 10.02 2.55
N LEU A 25 -9.47 11.19 1.97
CA LEU A 25 -8.92 11.31 0.61
C LEU A 25 -7.53 10.67 0.51
N ILE A 26 -6.65 10.97 1.47
CA ILE A 26 -5.29 10.41 1.52
C ILE A 26 -5.33 8.88 1.66
N ILE A 27 -6.20 8.36 2.52
CA ILE A 27 -6.40 6.91 2.70
C ILE A 27 -6.89 6.29 1.38
N GLN A 28 -7.89 6.89 0.74
CA GLN A 28 -8.42 6.38 -0.52
C GLN A 28 -7.34 6.37 -1.61
N MET A 29 -6.54 7.43 -1.71
CA MET A 29 -5.41 7.49 -2.64
C MET A 29 -4.37 6.39 -2.33
N LEU A 30 -4.02 6.19 -1.06
CA LEU A 30 -3.09 5.12 -0.66
C LEU A 30 -3.63 3.72 -0.99
N LEU A 31 -4.92 3.47 -0.79
CA LEU A 31 -5.57 2.20 -1.15
C LEU A 31 -5.60 1.96 -2.66
N GLN A 32 -5.70 3.03 -3.45
CA GLN A 32 -5.65 2.97 -4.92
C GLN A 32 -4.22 2.78 -5.44
N GLU A 33 -3.21 3.36 -4.77
CA GLU A 33 -1.80 3.27 -5.16
C GLU A 33 -1.04 2.07 -4.55
N LEU A 34 -1.65 1.30 -3.65
CA LEU A 34 -1.16 0.00 -3.15
C LEU A 34 -1.19 -1.10 -4.24
N GLN A 35 -0.69 -0.78 -5.44
CA GLN A 35 -0.42 -1.76 -6.49
C GLN A 35 0.78 -2.60 -6.06
N PRO A 36 0.63 -3.93 -5.90
CA PRO A 36 1.70 -4.80 -5.41
C PRO A 36 3.00 -4.67 -6.22
N ASP A 37 2.90 -4.46 -7.53
CA ASP A 37 4.06 -4.24 -8.39
C ASP A 37 4.85 -2.97 -8.06
N VAL A 38 4.16 -1.85 -7.83
CA VAL A 38 4.79 -0.56 -7.51
C VAL A 38 5.43 -0.61 -6.13
N VAL A 39 4.70 -1.09 -5.14
CA VAL A 39 5.19 -1.20 -3.75
C VAL A 39 6.41 -2.11 -3.69
N CYS A 40 6.34 -3.28 -4.31
CA CYS A 40 7.45 -4.22 -4.29
C CYS A 40 8.64 -3.77 -5.13
N ALA A 41 8.44 -2.91 -6.15
CA ALA A 41 9.53 -2.26 -6.88
C ALA A 41 10.21 -1.15 -6.06
N VAL A 42 9.44 -0.34 -5.31
CA VAL A 42 9.99 0.67 -4.39
C VAL A 42 10.79 0.02 -3.27
N LEU A 43 10.26 -1.05 -2.68
CA LEU A 43 10.95 -1.86 -1.66
C LEU A 43 12.12 -2.69 -2.22
N LYS A 44 12.39 -2.60 -3.53
CA LYS A 44 13.46 -3.33 -4.24
C LYS A 44 13.34 -4.85 -4.17
N PHE A 45 12.18 -5.36 -3.77
CA PHE A 45 11.89 -6.79 -3.84
C PHE A 45 11.59 -7.26 -5.26
N CYS A 46 11.08 -6.37 -6.12
CA CYS A 46 10.94 -6.58 -7.56
C CYS A 46 11.87 -5.64 -8.33
N THR A 47 12.54 -6.15 -9.37
CA THR A 47 13.24 -5.28 -10.32
C THR A 47 12.25 -4.84 -11.39
N GLY A 48 12.02 -3.52 -11.48
CA GLY A 48 11.06 -2.94 -12.43
C GLY A 48 11.51 -3.17 -13.88
N LYS A 49 11.11 -4.28 -14.48
CA LYS A 49 10.98 -4.34 -15.94
C LYS A 49 9.59 -3.81 -16.24
N GLN A 50 9.53 -2.65 -16.90
CA GLN A 50 8.33 -2.26 -17.62
C GLN A 50 7.98 -3.41 -18.56
N GLN A 51 6.99 -4.21 -18.20
CA GLN A 51 6.40 -5.19 -19.09
C GLN A 51 5.47 -4.40 -20.01
N ALA A 52 6.08 -3.70 -20.96
CA ALA A 52 5.40 -3.35 -22.20
C ALA A 52 4.88 -4.65 -22.82
N ALA A 53 3.63 -4.60 -23.25
CA ALA A 53 2.84 -5.70 -23.74
C ALA A 53 3.58 -6.66 -24.69
N SER A 54 3.27 -7.94 -24.55
CA SER A 54 2.96 -8.88 -25.65
C SER A 54 3.64 -10.24 -25.54
N GLN A 55 2.78 -11.24 -25.65
CA GLN A 55 3.00 -12.57 -26.22
C GLN A 55 3.74 -13.61 -25.36
N VAL A 56 2.91 -14.52 -24.87
CA VAL A 56 3.20 -15.90 -24.48
C VAL A 56 4.39 -16.46 -25.28
N LYS A 57 5.52 -16.62 -24.59
CA LYS A 57 6.52 -17.65 -24.90
C LYS A 57 6.79 -18.40 -23.61
N PHE A 58 6.13 -19.55 -23.49
CA PHE A 58 6.43 -20.58 -22.50
C PHE A 58 7.80 -21.16 -22.84
N GLN A 59 8.88 -20.54 -22.35
CA GLN A 59 10.22 -21.13 -22.36
C GLN A 59 10.91 -20.79 -21.04
N SER A 60 10.81 -21.74 -20.12
CA SER A 60 11.80 -22.11 -19.10
C SER A 60 12.70 -20.98 -18.56
N LYS A 61 12.15 -20.17 -17.66
CA LYS A 61 12.95 -19.61 -16.54
C LYS A 61 12.08 -19.43 -15.29
N LEU A 62 11.26 -20.43 -15.02
CA LEU A 62 10.65 -20.61 -13.70
C LEU A 62 11.66 -21.45 -12.91
N VAL A 63 12.00 -21.02 -11.71
CA VAL A 63 13.13 -21.50 -10.87
C VAL A 63 14.45 -20.80 -11.16
N SER A 64 14.55 -19.58 -10.67
CA SER A 64 15.77 -19.13 -10.00
C SER A 64 15.39 -18.75 -8.58
N GLN A 65 15.59 -19.71 -7.68
CA GLN A 65 15.43 -19.69 -6.22
C GLN A 65 14.03 -19.93 -5.62
N PRO A 66 13.95 -20.67 -4.49
CA PRO A 66 12.70 -20.96 -3.77
C PRO A 66 12.09 -19.75 -3.05
N ASN A 67 12.79 -18.61 -3.03
CA ASN A 67 12.44 -17.40 -2.29
C ASN A 67 12.60 -16.17 -3.18
N ASP A 68 11.76 -16.03 -4.20
CA ASP A 68 11.67 -14.77 -4.92
C ASP A 68 10.94 -13.76 -4.02
N ASN A 69 11.70 -12.92 -3.33
CA ASN A 69 11.18 -11.86 -2.45
C ASN A 69 10.15 -10.98 -3.18
N CYS A 70 10.20 -10.88 -4.52
CA CYS A 70 9.19 -10.21 -5.31
C CYS A 70 7.81 -10.87 -5.16
N GLN A 71 7.72 -12.20 -5.26
CA GLN A 71 6.46 -12.93 -5.13
C GLN A 71 5.90 -12.84 -3.71
N VAL A 72 6.76 -13.02 -2.71
CA VAL A 72 6.36 -12.91 -1.30
C VAL A 72 5.87 -11.50 -0.99
N CYS A 73 6.59 -10.47 -1.43
CA CYS A 73 6.16 -9.09 -1.28
C CYS A 73 4.81 -8.86 -1.95
N LYS A 74 4.62 -9.31 -3.20
CA LYS A 74 3.36 -9.12 -3.92
C LYS A 74 2.20 -9.79 -3.19
N LEU A 75 2.41 -10.98 -2.65
CA LEU A 75 1.40 -11.71 -1.89
C LEU A 75 1.02 -10.94 -0.61
N VAL A 76 2.02 -10.48 0.16
CA VAL A 76 1.81 -9.70 1.38
C VAL A 76 1.09 -8.39 1.07
N VAL A 77 1.52 -7.63 0.06
CA VAL A 77 0.88 -6.37 -0.33
C VAL A 77 -0.53 -6.59 -0.85
N THR A 78 -0.78 -7.66 -1.60
CA THR A 78 -2.13 -8.02 -2.05
C THR A 78 -3.04 -8.38 -0.88
N TYR A 79 -2.53 -9.14 0.08
CA TYR A 79 -3.25 -9.50 1.29
C TYR A 79 -3.58 -8.25 2.10
N LEU A 80 -2.60 -7.37 2.35
CA LEU A 80 -2.80 -6.10 3.03
C LEU A 80 -3.81 -5.23 2.31
N ASN A 81 -3.73 -5.08 0.99
CA ASN A 81 -4.70 -4.30 0.22
C ASN A 81 -6.11 -4.91 0.32
N THR A 82 -6.23 -6.23 0.30
CA THR A 82 -7.52 -6.92 0.49
C THR A 82 -8.05 -6.75 1.91
N PHE A 83 -7.18 -6.83 2.91
CA PHE A 83 -7.53 -6.65 4.32
C PHE A 83 -7.92 -5.22 4.62
N LEU A 84 -7.25 -4.24 4.05
CA LEU A 84 -7.63 -2.85 4.16
C LEU A 84 -8.96 -2.61 3.42
N LYS A 85 -9.13 -3.10 2.19
CA LYS A 85 -10.43 -2.98 1.49
C LYS A 85 -11.59 -3.65 2.22
N LYS A 86 -11.35 -4.73 2.98
CA LYS A 86 -12.39 -5.48 3.70
C LYS A 86 -12.62 -5.01 5.13
N ASN A 87 -11.56 -4.67 5.88
CA ASN A 87 -11.63 -4.29 7.30
C ASN A 87 -11.52 -2.78 7.49
N ALA A 88 -10.69 -2.09 6.70
CA ALA A 88 -10.76 -0.65 6.63
C ALA A 88 -11.98 -0.22 5.81
N THR A 89 -13.14 -0.37 6.44
CA THR A 89 -14.20 0.60 6.22
C THR A 89 -13.62 1.98 6.54
N GLU A 90 -13.98 2.98 5.73
CA GLU A 90 -13.53 4.36 5.91
C GLU A 90 -13.69 4.84 7.37
N ALA A 91 -14.73 4.31 8.04
CA ALA A 91 -15.06 4.51 9.44
C ALA A 91 -13.98 4.03 10.44
N GLU A 92 -13.25 2.92 10.19
CA GLU A 92 -12.24 2.42 11.14
C GLU A 92 -10.90 3.15 11.03
N ILE A 93 -10.50 3.59 9.83
CA ILE A 93 -9.27 4.38 9.67
C ILE A 93 -9.50 5.84 10.11
N GLN A 94 -10.69 6.42 9.86
CA GLN A 94 -11.05 7.74 10.40
C GLN A 94 -11.10 7.76 11.94
N ALA A 95 -11.39 6.62 12.58
CA ALA A 95 -11.44 6.47 14.03
C ALA A 95 -10.06 6.25 14.71
N LEU A 96 -8.98 6.06 13.95
CA LEU A 96 -7.59 6.02 14.45
C LEU A 96 -7.02 7.42 14.61
#